data_AF-A0A7V9CQQ0-F1
#
_entry.id   AF-A0A7V9CQQ0-F1
#
_cell.length_a   1.000
_cell.length_b   1.000
_cell.length_c   1.000
_cell.angle_alpha   90.00
_cell.angle_beta   90.00
_cell.angle_gamma   90.00
#
_symmetry.space_group_name_H-M   'P 1'
#
loop_
_entity.id
_entity.type
_entity.pdbx_description
1 polymer ?
#
loop_
_entity_poly.entity_id
_entity_poly.type
_entity_poly.pdbx_seq_one_letter_code
_entity_poly.pdbx_strand_id
1 'polypeptide(L)'
;MTPSAGRLSRQGTWLLLGTLGLLIAANVPQLGSDPWLFRPGEVDPRGILGPLVRAAGEHWDYGFIRTPGVVAGLGLAVLAALVPRLPPWRAAAGVGAALAVVAALTLPAVLLQTGLRDATAPWFFTNDSTYQIELGGELVLDADTPYGHDYTGSGLERFYSLDGSASETGHRQVALRHFAYFPGTPLTAAVWRLLPRPLDDYRFLVLLATVGLLLAPLLFPGPLEVRIAVGALLAANPLSVRAVWFGTADAPSLLALVLAFGLVLRSRWAAAGVALGAAVALKQFALVALPFLALLALRRG
;
A
#
# COMPACT_ATOMS: atom_id res chain seq x y z
N MET A 1 -13.20 19.91 30.90
CA MET A 1 -11.86 20.39 30.54
C MET A 1 -11.67 20.16 29.05
N THR A 2 -11.72 21.23 28.25
CA THR A 2 -11.38 21.17 26.82
C THR A 2 -9.90 20.79 26.69
N PRO A 3 -9.54 19.75 25.93
CA PRO A 3 -8.14 19.38 25.75
C PRO A 3 -7.37 20.57 25.18
N SER A 4 -6.25 20.92 25.83
CA SER A 4 -5.31 21.93 25.34
C SER A 4 -4.97 21.61 23.87
N ALA A 5 -5.04 22.61 23.00
CA ALA A 5 -4.76 22.47 21.57
C ALA A 5 -3.49 21.62 21.34
N GLY A 6 -3.67 20.40 20.81
CA GLY A 6 -2.58 19.48 20.50
C GLY A 6 -2.37 18.28 21.43
N ARG A 7 -3.25 18.02 22.41
CA ARG A 7 -3.26 16.77 23.19
C ARG A 7 -4.49 15.91 22.91
N LEU A 8 -4.31 14.59 22.93
CA LEU A 8 -5.39 13.63 22.84
C LEU A 8 -6.12 13.54 24.18
N SER A 9 -7.44 13.37 24.12
CA SER A 9 -8.22 13.03 25.32
C SER A 9 -7.81 11.64 25.82
N ARG A 10 -7.96 11.36 27.13
CA ARG A 10 -7.65 10.03 27.67
C ARG A 10 -8.51 8.94 27.03
N GLN A 11 -9.79 9.23 26.78
CA GLN A 11 -10.68 8.34 26.03
C GLN A 11 -10.19 8.15 24.58
N GLY A 12 -9.75 9.22 23.93
CA GLY A 12 -9.17 9.17 22.59
C GLY A 12 -7.87 8.36 22.50
N THR A 13 -7.01 8.42 23.53
CA THR A 13 -5.83 7.55 23.62
C THR A 13 -6.25 6.08 23.70
N TRP A 14 -7.23 5.74 24.55
CA TRP A 14 -7.74 4.36 24.62
C TRP A 14 -8.40 3.90 23.33
N LEU A 15 -9.17 4.76 22.67
CA LEU A 15 -9.75 4.48 21.35
C LEU A 15 -8.65 4.15 20.34
N LEU A 16 -7.62 5.00 20.25
CA LEU A 16 -6.51 4.80 19.32
C LEU A 16 -5.76 3.49 19.62
N LEU A 17 -5.39 3.25 20.87
CA LEU A 17 -4.69 2.01 21.27
C LEU A 17 -5.56 0.78 21.00
N GLY A 18 -6.86 0.84 21.27
CA GLY A 18 -7.81 -0.22 20.95
C GLY A 18 -7.85 -0.50 19.45
N THR A 19 -7.97 0.53 18.62
CA THR A 19 -7.93 0.39 17.16
C THR A 19 -6.62 -0.24 16.69
N LEU A 20 -5.46 0.27 17.14
CA LEU A 20 -4.16 -0.28 16.76
C LEU A 20 -3.99 -1.73 17.21
N GLY A 21 -4.46 -2.07 18.43
CA GLY A 21 -4.42 -3.44 18.94
C GLY A 21 -5.28 -4.40 18.13
N LEU A 22 -6.48 -3.97 17.72
CA LEU A 22 -7.36 -4.74 16.84
C LEU A 22 -6.74 -4.96 15.46
N LEU A 23 -6.10 -3.93 14.88
CA LEU A 23 -5.43 -4.06 13.59
C LEU A 23 -4.27 -5.07 13.67
N ILE A 24 -3.46 -5.03 14.72
CA ILE A 24 -2.38 -6.01 14.93
C ILE A 24 -2.95 -7.42 15.07
N ALA A 25 -3.97 -7.59 15.93
CA ALA A 25 -4.59 -8.88 16.19
C ALA A 25 -5.21 -9.49 14.92
N ALA A 26 -5.79 -8.66 14.04
CA ALA A 26 -6.38 -9.11 12.78
C ALA A 26 -5.32 -9.46 11.71
N ASN A 27 -4.22 -8.70 11.65
CA ASN A 27 -3.23 -8.84 10.58
C ASN A 27 -2.14 -9.87 10.87
N VAL A 28 -1.57 -9.90 12.08
CA VAL A 28 -0.41 -10.75 12.38
C VAL A 28 -0.62 -12.23 12.06
N PRO A 29 -1.78 -12.84 12.34
CA PRO A 29 -2.05 -14.23 11.96
C PRO A 29 -2.11 -14.46 10.44
N GLN A 30 -2.51 -13.43 9.68
CA GLN A 30 -2.69 -13.48 8.22
C GLN A 30 -1.43 -13.10 7.44
N LEU A 31 -0.46 -12.43 8.07
CA LEU A 31 0.78 -12.05 7.41
C LEU A 31 1.51 -13.30 6.92
N GLY A 32 1.59 -13.47 5.60
CA GLY A 32 2.14 -14.64 4.94
C GLY A 32 1.38 -15.95 5.20
N SER A 33 0.08 -15.91 5.52
CA SER A 33 -0.73 -17.13 5.50
C SER A 33 -1.01 -17.61 4.06
N ASP A 34 -0.92 -16.71 3.09
CA ASP A 34 -1.11 -17.03 1.68
C ASP A 34 0.15 -17.73 1.13
N PRO A 35 0.03 -18.96 0.61
CA PRO A 35 1.18 -19.68 0.08
C PRO A 35 1.73 -18.94 -1.14
N TRP A 36 3.00 -18.53 -1.08
CA TRP A 36 3.72 -18.04 -2.24
C TRP A 36 4.17 -19.24 -3.06
N LEU A 37 3.34 -19.70 -3.99
CA LEU A 37 3.54 -20.94 -4.74
C LEU A 37 4.70 -20.90 -5.75
N PHE A 38 5.34 -19.74 -5.90
CA PHE A 38 6.47 -19.61 -6.81
C PHE A 38 7.65 -20.45 -6.37
N ARG A 39 8.27 -21.09 -7.36
CA ARG A 39 9.50 -21.87 -7.21
C ARG A 39 10.59 -21.14 -7.97
N PRO A 40 11.11 -20.03 -7.43
CA PRO A 40 12.29 -19.42 -8.02
C PRO A 40 13.41 -20.46 -8.05
N GLY A 41 14.24 -20.41 -9.09
CA GLY A 41 15.48 -21.18 -9.14
C GLY A 41 16.49 -20.64 -8.13
N GLU A 42 17.69 -20.32 -8.60
CA GLU A 42 18.70 -19.69 -7.76
C GLU A 42 18.29 -18.27 -7.35
N VAL A 43 18.53 -17.93 -6.09
CA VAL A 43 18.32 -16.58 -5.52
C VAL A 43 19.69 -15.97 -5.29
N ASP A 44 19.96 -14.84 -5.94
CA ASP A 44 21.26 -14.16 -5.89
C ASP A 44 21.11 -12.78 -5.20
N PRO A 45 21.20 -12.73 -3.86
CA PRO A 45 20.91 -11.54 -3.09
C PRO A 45 22.01 -10.46 -3.27
N ARG A 46 21.78 -9.53 -4.20
CA ARG A 46 22.66 -8.39 -4.47
C ARG A 46 22.00 -7.06 -4.10
N GLY A 47 22.73 -5.96 -4.27
CA GLY A 47 22.20 -4.60 -4.07
C GLY A 47 21.86 -4.24 -2.62
N ILE A 48 21.05 -3.18 -2.46
CA ILE A 48 20.74 -2.59 -1.15
C ILE A 48 19.82 -3.47 -0.29
N LEU A 49 19.00 -4.33 -0.90
CA LEU A 49 18.10 -5.26 -0.19
C LEU A 49 18.72 -6.65 0.00
N GLY A 50 19.86 -6.96 -0.63
CA GLY A 50 20.55 -8.25 -0.50
C GLY A 50 20.83 -8.70 0.95
N PRO A 51 21.29 -7.82 1.87
CA PRO A 51 21.46 -8.20 3.28
C PRO A 51 20.16 -8.66 3.94
N LEU A 52 19.03 -8.03 3.58
CA LEU A 52 17.72 -8.38 4.10
C LEU A 52 17.26 -9.75 3.56
N VAL A 53 17.47 -10.01 2.26
CA VAL A 53 17.15 -11.30 1.64
C VAL A 53 17.97 -12.44 2.24
N ARG A 54 19.28 -12.23 2.48
CA ARG A 54 20.13 -13.21 3.18
C ARG A 54 19.66 -13.47 4.61
N ALA A 55 19.28 -12.42 5.34
CA ALA A 55 18.78 -12.56 6.70
C ALA A 55 17.46 -13.34 6.77
N ALA A 56 16.66 -13.31 5.70
CA ALA A 56 15.42 -14.08 5.55
C ALA A 56 15.64 -15.48 4.92
N GLY A 57 16.90 -15.94 4.82
CA GLY A 57 17.21 -17.27 4.28
C GLY A 57 16.90 -17.44 2.79
N GLU A 58 16.90 -16.35 2.01
CA GLU A 58 16.69 -16.36 0.55
C GLU A 58 15.32 -16.89 0.12
N HIS A 59 14.34 -16.90 1.04
CA HIS A 59 12.97 -17.30 0.77
C HIS A 59 11.96 -16.34 1.40
N TRP A 60 10.67 -16.54 1.10
CA TRP A 60 9.59 -15.82 1.76
C TRP A 60 9.45 -16.28 3.22
N ASP A 61 10.15 -15.61 4.14
CA ASP A 61 10.18 -15.93 5.56
C ASP A 61 9.00 -15.29 6.34
N TYR A 62 8.11 -16.14 6.83
CA TYR A 62 6.96 -15.74 7.63
C TYR A 62 7.32 -15.14 9.00
N GLY A 63 8.39 -15.64 9.63
CA GLY A 63 8.90 -15.10 10.88
C GLY A 63 9.41 -13.68 10.68
N PHE A 64 10.12 -13.43 9.58
CA PHE A 64 10.66 -12.11 9.24
C PHE A 64 9.55 -11.06 9.13
N ILE A 65 8.45 -11.39 8.44
CA ILE A 65 7.33 -10.44 8.24
C ILE A 65 6.43 -10.30 9.47
N ARG A 66 6.27 -11.34 10.31
CA ARG A 66 5.39 -11.32 11.48
C ARG A 66 6.03 -10.69 12.71
N THR A 67 7.34 -10.88 12.90
CA THR A 67 8.05 -10.45 14.11
C THR A 67 7.87 -8.95 14.40
N PRO A 68 7.99 -8.03 13.41
CA PRO A 68 7.76 -6.60 13.66
C PRO A 68 6.34 -6.30 14.16
N GLY A 69 5.33 -6.98 13.60
CA GLY A 69 3.94 -6.86 14.06
C GLY A 69 3.74 -7.35 15.50
N VAL A 70 4.36 -8.48 15.88
CA VAL A 70 4.34 -9.00 17.26
C VAL A 70 5.01 -8.02 18.23
N VAL A 71 6.20 -7.51 17.88
CA VAL A 71 6.93 -6.53 18.69
C VAL A 71 6.12 -5.24 18.86
N ALA A 72 5.49 -4.76 17.78
CA ALA A 72 4.59 -3.61 17.85
C ALA A 72 3.41 -3.87 18.79
N GLY A 73 2.82 -5.08 18.75
CA GLY A 73 1.73 -5.49 19.63
C GLY A 73 2.13 -5.51 21.11
N LEU A 74 3.31 -6.07 21.42
CA LEU A 74 3.87 -6.06 22.78
C LEU A 74 4.14 -4.63 23.26
N GLY A 75 4.74 -3.80 22.42
CA GLY A 75 4.97 -2.39 22.73
C GLY A 75 3.67 -1.64 23.00
N LEU A 76 2.63 -1.89 22.20
CA LEU A 76 1.32 -1.30 22.38
C LEU A 76 0.65 -1.74 23.69
N ALA A 77 0.78 -3.01 24.07
CA ALA A 77 0.28 -3.55 25.33
C ALA A 77 0.96 -2.89 26.55
N VAL A 78 2.29 -2.73 26.49
CA VAL A 78 3.04 -1.99 27.53
C VAL A 78 2.58 -0.54 27.60
N LEU A 79 2.45 0.14 26.45
CA LEU A 79 1.96 1.52 26.40
C LEU A 79 0.56 1.64 27.00
N ALA A 80 -0.35 0.72 26.66
CA ALA A 80 -1.70 0.65 27.21
C ALA A 80 -1.70 0.50 28.75
N ALA A 81 -0.88 -0.39 29.30
CA ALA A 81 -0.74 -0.58 30.74
C ALA A 81 -0.21 0.67 31.48
N LEU A 82 0.55 1.52 30.78
CA LEU A 82 1.11 2.76 31.31
C LEU A 82 0.19 3.98 31.14
N VAL A 83 -0.81 3.95 30.25
CA VAL A 83 -1.74 5.09 30.00
C VAL A 83 -2.32 5.71 31.29
N PRO A 84 -2.75 4.96 32.32
CA PRO A 84 -3.28 5.56 33.54
C PRO A 84 -2.26 6.44 34.28
N ARG A 85 -0.97 6.13 34.13
CA ARG A 85 0.17 6.78 34.81
C ARG A 85 0.83 7.87 33.98
N LEU A 86 0.61 7.88 32.67
CA LEU A 86 1.20 8.84 31.74
C LEU A 86 0.34 10.10 31.59
N PRO A 87 0.96 11.27 31.31
CA PRO A 87 0.21 12.45 30.92
C PRO A 87 -0.54 12.23 29.60
N PRO A 88 -1.60 13.02 29.32
CA PRO A 88 -2.31 12.94 28.04
C PRO A 88 -1.34 13.09 26.86
N TRP A 89 -1.47 12.21 25.89
CA TRP A 89 -0.55 12.13 24.75
C TRP A 89 -0.60 13.41 23.91
N ARG A 90 0.56 13.84 23.42
CA ARG A 90 0.61 14.84 22.36
C ARG A 90 0.09 14.22 21.08
N ALA A 91 -0.54 15.03 20.22
CA ALA A 91 -0.99 14.64 18.88
C ALA A 91 0.08 13.84 18.12
N ALA A 92 1.32 14.35 18.12
CA ALA A 92 2.46 13.73 17.45
C ALA A 92 2.77 12.32 17.99
N ALA A 93 2.58 12.06 19.28
CA ALA A 93 2.78 10.73 19.85
C ALA A 93 1.73 9.73 19.35
N GLY A 94 0.47 10.17 19.21
CA GLY A 94 -0.59 9.35 18.62
C GLY A 94 -0.33 9.01 17.15
N VAL A 95 0.06 10.02 16.36
CA VAL A 95 0.44 9.81 14.95
C VAL A 95 1.67 8.90 14.85
N GLY A 96 2.68 9.11 15.69
CA GLY A 96 3.88 8.28 15.72
C GLY A 96 3.59 6.82 16.07
N ALA A 97 2.72 6.57 17.06
CA ALA A 97 2.29 5.21 17.40
C ALA A 97 1.53 4.54 16.24
N ALA A 98 0.61 5.26 15.60
CA ALA A 98 -0.12 4.73 14.45
C ALA A 98 0.81 4.44 13.27
N LEU A 99 1.75 5.35 12.97
CA LEU A 99 2.73 5.17 11.91
C LEU A 99 3.65 3.97 12.19
N ALA A 100 4.10 3.81 13.43
CA ALA A 100 4.93 2.67 13.82
C ALA A 100 4.21 1.33 13.62
N VAL A 101 2.93 1.25 13.98
CA VAL A 101 2.11 0.03 13.76
C VAL A 101 1.87 -0.21 12.27
N VAL A 102 1.48 0.81 11.51
CA VAL A 102 1.28 0.68 10.05
C VAL A 102 2.58 0.24 9.37
N ALA A 103 3.71 0.84 9.71
CA ALA A 103 5.01 0.46 9.18
C ALA A 103 5.39 -0.98 9.55
N ALA A 104 5.20 -1.39 10.81
CA ALA A 104 5.49 -2.74 11.27
C ALA A 104 4.65 -3.81 10.54
N LEU A 105 3.42 -3.49 10.13
CA LEU A 105 2.53 -4.40 9.41
C LEU A 105 2.77 -4.44 7.89
N THR A 106 3.34 -3.38 7.31
CA THR A 106 3.42 -3.23 5.84
C THR A 106 4.84 -3.30 5.29
N LEU A 107 5.80 -2.62 5.94
CA LEU A 107 7.15 -2.43 5.43
C LEU A 107 7.96 -3.73 5.32
N PRO A 108 7.98 -4.65 6.31
CA PRO A 108 8.79 -5.86 6.23
C PRO A 108 8.44 -6.73 5.03
N ALA A 109 7.13 -6.90 4.77
CA ALA A 109 6.64 -7.70 3.65
C ALA A 109 7.01 -7.07 2.30
N VAL A 110 6.80 -5.75 2.14
CA VAL A 110 7.17 -5.04 0.89
C VAL A 110 8.67 -5.11 0.64
N LEU A 111 9.51 -4.86 1.66
CA LEU A 111 10.97 -4.90 1.52
C LEU A 111 11.47 -6.30 1.19
N LEU A 112 10.98 -7.33 1.87
CA LEU A 112 11.39 -8.71 1.61
C LEU A 112 10.99 -9.15 0.21
N GLN A 113 9.77 -8.86 -0.20
CA GLN A 113 9.27 -9.31 -1.49
C GLN A 113 9.92 -8.55 -2.67
N THR A 114 10.23 -7.27 -2.47
CA THR A 114 10.99 -6.50 -3.45
C THR A 114 12.44 -6.95 -3.52
N GLY A 115 13.07 -7.25 -2.37
CA GLY A 115 14.41 -7.82 -2.34
C GLY A 115 14.50 -9.19 -3.00
N LEU A 116 13.54 -10.08 -2.73
CA LEU A 116 13.47 -11.41 -3.36
C LEU A 116 13.25 -11.30 -4.88
N ARG A 117 12.43 -10.35 -5.34
CA ARG A 117 12.26 -10.07 -6.77
C ARG A 117 13.56 -9.60 -7.42
N ASP A 118 14.25 -8.64 -6.78
CA ASP A 118 15.53 -8.11 -7.27
C ASP A 118 16.64 -9.18 -7.29
N ALA A 119 16.58 -10.13 -6.35
CA ALA A 119 17.49 -11.27 -6.27
C ALA A 119 17.11 -12.45 -7.19
N THR A 120 16.02 -12.35 -7.96
CA THR A 120 15.56 -13.41 -8.88
C THR A 120 15.19 -12.82 -10.24
N ALA A 121 14.09 -13.27 -10.85
CA ALA A 121 13.60 -12.76 -12.13
C ALA A 121 12.39 -11.84 -11.93
N PRO A 122 12.13 -10.86 -12.81
CA PRO A 122 11.12 -9.81 -12.59
C PRO A 122 9.69 -10.30 -12.43
N TRP A 123 9.35 -11.49 -12.93
CA TRP A 123 8.02 -12.10 -12.78
C TRP A 123 7.83 -12.87 -11.46
N PHE A 124 8.89 -13.11 -10.69
CA PHE A 124 8.79 -13.70 -9.35
C PHE A 124 8.50 -12.64 -8.30
N PHE A 125 7.90 -13.07 -7.19
CA PHE A 125 7.70 -12.22 -6.01
C PHE A 125 7.00 -10.89 -6.32
N THR A 126 6.06 -10.90 -7.26
CA THR A 126 5.17 -9.77 -7.58
C THR A 126 3.79 -10.32 -7.95
N ASN A 127 2.82 -9.45 -8.18
CA ASN A 127 1.52 -9.81 -8.75
C ASN A 127 1.54 -9.52 -10.26
N ASP A 128 0.79 -10.29 -11.06
CA ASP A 128 0.71 -10.11 -12.51
C ASP A 128 0.21 -8.72 -12.90
N SER A 129 -0.78 -8.18 -12.18
CA SER A 129 -1.25 -6.81 -12.34
C SER A 129 -0.15 -5.78 -12.14
N THR A 130 0.64 -5.90 -11.08
CA THR A 130 1.74 -4.98 -10.78
C THR A 130 2.81 -5.09 -11.86
N TYR A 131 3.17 -6.31 -12.24
CA TYR A 131 4.18 -6.54 -13.26
C TYR A 131 3.73 -5.99 -14.62
N GLN A 132 2.48 -6.24 -15.01
CA GLN A 132 1.92 -5.70 -16.24
C GLN A 132 1.84 -4.16 -16.22
N ILE A 133 1.48 -3.54 -15.08
CA ILE A 133 1.50 -2.08 -14.91
C ILE A 133 2.90 -1.51 -15.13
N GLU A 134 3.93 -2.18 -14.60
CA GLU A 134 5.33 -1.77 -14.79
C GLU A 134 5.78 -1.92 -16.25
N LEU A 135 5.43 -3.02 -16.93
CA LEU A 135 5.69 -3.20 -18.36
C LEU A 135 4.96 -2.13 -19.19
N GLY A 136 3.72 -1.81 -18.84
CA GLY A 136 2.97 -0.72 -19.46
C GLY A 136 3.62 0.64 -19.24
N GLY A 137 4.27 0.86 -18.10
CA GLY A 137 5.07 2.06 -17.83
C GLY A 137 6.33 2.14 -18.69
N GLU A 138 7.01 1.02 -18.94
CA GLU A 138 8.15 0.95 -19.86
C GLU A 138 7.73 1.32 -21.29
N LEU A 139 6.62 0.78 -21.78
CA LEU A 139 6.08 1.14 -23.09
C LEU A 139 5.77 2.63 -23.21
N VAL A 140 5.20 3.24 -22.17
CA VAL A 140 4.96 4.70 -22.14
C VAL A 140 6.27 5.49 -22.24
N LEU A 141 7.34 5.06 -21.57
CA LEU A 141 8.65 5.71 -21.65
C LEU A 141 9.27 5.58 -23.05
N ASP A 142 9.00 4.47 -23.74
CA ASP A 142 9.43 4.20 -25.11
C ASP A 142 8.50 4.84 -26.17
N ALA A 143 7.53 5.67 -25.74
CA ALA A 143 6.51 6.30 -26.57
C ALA A 143 5.62 5.30 -27.34
N ASP A 144 5.47 4.08 -26.82
CA ASP A 144 4.54 3.06 -27.29
C ASP A 144 3.27 3.02 -26.43
N THR A 145 2.22 2.39 -26.96
CA THR A 145 0.94 2.24 -26.27
C THR A 145 0.91 0.94 -25.47
N PRO A 146 0.55 0.96 -24.17
CA PRO A 146 0.27 -0.28 -23.44
C PRO A 146 -1.03 -0.94 -23.90
N TYR A 147 -1.94 -0.19 -24.53
CA TYR A 147 -3.23 -0.68 -24.99
C TYR A 147 -3.09 -1.32 -26.37
N GLY A 148 -3.49 -2.60 -26.48
CA GLY A 148 -3.37 -3.39 -27.71
C GLY A 148 -1.98 -3.98 -27.96
N HIS A 149 -1.03 -3.74 -27.03
CA HIS A 149 0.31 -4.32 -27.10
C HIS A 149 0.29 -5.82 -26.81
N ASP A 150 1.14 -6.57 -27.51
CA ASP A 150 1.38 -7.99 -27.24
C ASP A 150 2.53 -8.14 -26.26
N TYR A 151 2.22 -8.52 -25.02
CA TYR A 151 3.20 -8.74 -23.95
C TYR A 151 3.87 -10.12 -24.04
N THR A 152 3.63 -10.90 -25.10
CA THR A 152 4.30 -12.19 -25.31
C THR A 152 5.82 -12.00 -25.40
N GLY A 153 6.57 -12.73 -24.58
CA GLY A 153 8.04 -12.64 -24.55
C GLY A 153 8.58 -11.56 -23.61
N SER A 154 7.72 -10.77 -22.97
CA SER A 154 8.09 -9.85 -21.88
C SER A 154 8.43 -10.58 -20.56
N GLY A 155 8.21 -11.90 -20.52
CA GLY A 155 8.31 -12.70 -19.30
C GLY A 155 7.02 -12.70 -18.47
N LEU A 156 6.00 -11.91 -18.81
CA LEU A 156 4.68 -11.98 -18.17
C LEU A 156 4.06 -13.38 -18.35
N GLU A 157 4.33 -14.06 -19.46
CA GLU A 157 3.86 -15.42 -19.70
C GLU A 157 4.44 -16.44 -18.70
N ARG A 158 5.61 -16.14 -18.14
CA ARG A 158 6.33 -17.00 -17.18
C ARG A 158 5.74 -16.89 -15.78
N PHE A 159 5.14 -15.76 -15.43
CA PHE A 159 4.41 -15.58 -14.16
C PHE A 159 3.43 -16.73 -13.91
N TYR A 160 2.69 -17.13 -14.96
CA TYR A 160 1.61 -18.11 -14.88
C TYR A 160 2.06 -19.57 -14.76
N SER A 161 3.36 -19.85 -14.91
CA SER A 161 3.94 -21.19 -14.68
C SER A 161 4.30 -21.44 -13.23
N LEU A 162 4.45 -20.38 -12.42
CA LEU A 162 4.96 -20.37 -11.05
C LEU A 162 6.42 -20.83 -10.87
N ASP A 163 7.01 -21.54 -11.83
CA ASP A 163 8.43 -21.95 -11.84
C ASP A 163 9.29 -21.14 -12.84
N GLY A 164 8.68 -20.20 -13.56
CA GLY A 164 9.34 -19.34 -14.54
C GLY A 164 9.49 -19.97 -15.93
N SER A 165 8.97 -21.17 -16.15
CA SER A 165 8.95 -21.84 -17.45
C SER A 165 7.96 -21.17 -18.41
N ALA A 166 8.29 -21.21 -19.71
CA ALA A 166 7.42 -20.73 -20.76
C ALA A 166 6.42 -21.86 -21.12
N SER A 167 5.27 -21.89 -20.46
CA SER A 167 4.26 -22.93 -20.67
C SER A 167 3.23 -22.54 -21.74
N GLU A 168 2.67 -23.49 -22.49
CA GLU A 168 1.57 -23.20 -23.43
C GLU A 168 0.38 -22.51 -22.75
N THR A 169 0.06 -22.89 -21.52
CA THR A 169 -1.02 -22.28 -20.73
C THR A 169 -0.73 -20.81 -20.42
N GLY A 170 0.54 -20.47 -20.16
CA GLY A 170 0.98 -19.08 -19.96
C GLY A 170 0.77 -18.24 -21.22
N HIS A 171 1.08 -18.76 -22.40
CA HIS A 171 0.93 -18.05 -23.68
C HIS A 171 -0.54 -17.81 -24.10
N ARG A 172 -1.50 -18.47 -23.44
CA ARG A 172 -2.95 -18.29 -23.71
C ARG A 172 -3.60 -17.27 -22.76
N GLN A 173 -2.84 -16.67 -21.86
CA GLN A 173 -3.39 -15.75 -20.86
C GLN A 173 -3.84 -14.43 -21.50
N VAL A 174 -5.03 -13.99 -21.10
CA VAL A 174 -5.63 -12.74 -21.62
C VAL A 174 -4.77 -11.52 -21.29
N ALA A 175 -4.10 -11.53 -20.13
CA ALA A 175 -3.19 -10.49 -19.72
C ALA A 175 -2.03 -10.26 -20.72
N LEU A 176 -1.67 -11.26 -21.54
CA LEU A 176 -0.64 -11.06 -22.57
C LEU A 176 -1.10 -10.20 -23.74
N ARG A 177 -2.41 -10.11 -23.98
CA ARG A 177 -2.97 -9.42 -25.16
C ARG A 177 -3.85 -8.22 -24.78
N HIS A 178 -4.06 -8.01 -23.49
CA HIS A 178 -4.95 -6.98 -23.00
C HIS A 178 -4.42 -6.34 -21.72
N PHE A 179 -4.20 -5.04 -21.78
CA PHE A 179 -3.91 -4.19 -20.64
C PHE A 179 -5.23 -3.72 -20.01
N ALA A 180 -5.57 -4.28 -18.85
CA ALA A 180 -6.89 -4.09 -18.22
C ALA A 180 -7.00 -2.86 -17.29
N TYR A 181 -5.96 -2.03 -17.22
CA TYR A 181 -5.90 -0.92 -16.26
C TYR A 181 -6.12 0.44 -16.92
N PHE A 182 -6.60 1.39 -16.12
CA PHE A 182 -6.86 2.75 -16.60
C PHE A 182 -5.55 3.51 -16.85
N PRO A 183 -5.55 4.55 -17.72
CA PRO A 183 -4.33 5.18 -18.20
C PRO A 183 -3.43 5.78 -17.12
N GLY A 184 -3.99 6.10 -15.95
CA GLY A 184 -3.21 6.61 -14.83
C GLY A 184 -2.19 5.60 -14.31
N THR A 185 -2.46 4.29 -14.34
CA THR A 185 -1.53 3.30 -13.78
C THR A 185 -0.23 3.14 -14.58
N PRO A 186 -0.23 2.95 -15.93
CA PRO A 186 1.03 2.92 -16.67
C PRO A 186 1.72 4.28 -16.66
N LEU A 187 0.99 5.41 -16.60
CA LEU A 187 1.60 6.74 -16.47
C LEU A 187 2.33 6.91 -15.13
N THR A 188 1.72 6.51 -14.01
CA THR A 188 2.41 6.57 -12.71
C THR A 188 3.55 5.58 -12.63
N ALA A 189 3.43 4.41 -13.27
CA ALA A 189 4.52 3.44 -13.35
C ALA A 189 5.70 3.99 -14.16
N ALA A 190 5.46 4.63 -15.31
CA ALA A 190 6.48 5.29 -16.13
C ALA A 190 7.24 6.36 -15.32
N VAL A 191 6.53 7.19 -14.56
CA VAL A 191 7.16 8.19 -13.67
C VAL A 191 7.94 7.51 -12.54
N TRP A 192 7.40 6.45 -11.95
CA TRP A 192 8.03 5.73 -10.85
C TRP A 192 9.33 5.01 -11.27
N ARG A 193 9.35 4.51 -12.52
CA ARG A 193 10.51 3.86 -13.14
C ARG A 193 11.74 4.75 -13.30
N LEU A 194 11.61 6.06 -13.09
CA LEU A 194 12.75 6.99 -13.09
C LEU A 194 13.64 6.85 -11.84
N LEU A 195 13.18 6.14 -10.81
CA LEU A 195 13.98 5.84 -9.61
C LEU A 195 15.04 4.76 -9.90
N PRO A 196 16.12 4.69 -9.10
CA PRO A 196 17.10 3.60 -9.22
C PRO A 196 16.54 2.28 -8.68
N ARG A 197 16.91 1.16 -9.32
CA ARG A 197 16.64 -0.18 -8.79
C ARG A 197 17.26 -0.40 -7.40
N PRO A 198 16.57 -1.10 -6.48
CA PRO A 198 15.22 -1.69 -6.60
C PRO A 198 14.08 -0.74 -6.18
N LEU A 199 14.34 0.56 -5.98
CA LEU A 199 13.33 1.52 -5.53
C LEU A 199 12.31 1.91 -6.62
N ASP A 200 12.59 1.55 -7.87
CA ASP A 200 11.69 1.67 -9.02
C ASP A 200 10.58 0.61 -9.03
N ASP A 201 10.58 -0.36 -8.11
CA ASP A 201 9.46 -1.30 -7.95
C ASP A 201 8.19 -0.55 -7.55
N TYR A 202 7.11 -0.77 -8.29
CA TYR A 202 5.87 -0.02 -8.16
C TYR A 202 5.21 -0.19 -6.79
N ARG A 203 5.53 -1.27 -6.05
CA ARG A 203 5.05 -1.48 -4.68
C ARG A 203 5.49 -0.41 -3.72
N PHE A 204 6.61 0.28 -3.98
CA PHE A 204 6.99 1.42 -3.15
C PHE A 204 6.02 2.60 -3.30
N LEU A 205 5.47 2.85 -4.50
CA LEU A 205 4.41 3.83 -4.67
C LEU A 205 3.14 3.38 -3.92
N VAL A 206 2.77 2.09 -4.03
CA VAL A 206 1.62 1.53 -3.30
C VAL A 206 1.80 1.66 -1.79
N LEU A 207 3.01 1.40 -1.27
CA LEU A 207 3.36 1.55 0.14
C LEU A 207 3.27 3.01 0.59
N LEU A 208 3.83 3.94 -0.18
CA LEU A 208 3.74 5.37 0.13
C LEU A 208 2.29 5.86 0.12
N ALA A 209 1.48 5.42 -0.84
CA ALA A 209 0.06 5.73 -0.88
C ALA A 209 -0.69 5.14 0.33
N THR A 210 -0.32 3.92 0.74
CA THR A 210 -0.87 3.26 1.94
C THR A 210 -0.53 4.03 3.22
N VAL A 211 0.71 4.51 3.36
CA VAL A 211 1.11 5.40 4.46
C VAL A 211 0.39 6.76 4.34
N GLY A 212 0.19 7.28 3.13
CA GLY A 212 -0.58 8.49 2.89
C GLY A 212 -2.04 8.39 3.39
N LEU A 213 -2.66 7.21 3.29
CA LEU A 213 -4.00 6.94 3.80
C LEU A 213 -4.10 7.11 5.33
N LEU A 214 -3.01 6.92 6.07
CA LEU A 214 -2.97 7.22 7.52
C LEU A 214 -3.16 8.71 7.77
N LEU A 215 -2.59 9.56 6.93
CA LEU A 215 -2.57 11.00 7.12
C LEU A 215 -3.75 11.72 6.46
N ALA A 216 -4.33 11.16 5.40
CA ALA A 216 -5.40 11.80 4.65
C ALA A 216 -6.64 12.17 5.51
N PRO A 217 -7.08 11.35 6.49
CA PRO A 217 -8.18 11.71 7.40
C PRO A 217 -7.95 12.97 8.25
N LEU A 218 -6.70 13.45 8.38
CA LEU A 218 -6.41 14.71 9.09
C LEU A 218 -7.00 15.94 8.36
N LEU A 219 -7.34 15.82 7.08
CA LEU A 219 -8.07 16.84 6.33
C LEU A 219 -9.54 16.96 6.76
N PHE A 220 -10.10 15.94 7.39
CA PHE A 220 -11.50 15.93 7.76
C PHE A 220 -11.73 16.71 9.07
N PRO A 221 -12.92 17.31 9.26
CA PRO A 221 -13.31 17.89 10.54
C PRO A 221 -13.58 16.78 11.57
N GLY A 222 -13.38 17.08 12.85
CA GLY A 222 -13.70 16.18 13.96
C GLY A 222 -12.55 15.96 14.95
N PRO A 223 -12.76 15.11 15.97
CA PRO A 223 -11.75 14.79 16.97
C PRO A 223 -10.47 14.23 16.34
N LEU A 224 -9.31 14.60 16.87
CA LEU A 224 -8.02 14.18 16.30
C LEU A 224 -7.79 12.68 16.45
N GLU A 225 -8.12 12.14 17.62
CA GLU A 225 -8.04 10.72 17.94
C GLU A 225 -8.81 9.84 16.94
N VAL A 226 -10.03 10.26 16.56
CA VAL A 226 -10.87 9.55 15.60
C VAL A 226 -10.23 9.59 14.21
N ARG A 227 -9.71 10.75 13.79
CA ARG A 227 -9.06 10.90 12.48
C ARG A 227 -7.81 10.02 12.37
N ILE A 228 -6.97 9.97 13.41
CA ILE A 228 -5.80 9.08 13.44
C ILE A 228 -6.23 7.61 13.41
N ALA A 229 -7.24 7.23 14.21
CA ALA A 229 -7.75 5.85 14.24
C ALA A 229 -8.34 5.42 12.89
N VAL A 230 -9.11 6.28 12.23
CA VAL A 230 -9.64 6.04 10.87
C VAL A 230 -8.50 5.94 9.87
N GLY A 231 -7.48 6.79 9.95
CA GLY A 231 -6.30 6.69 9.10
C GLY A 231 -5.57 5.36 9.27
N ALA A 232 -5.37 4.92 10.51
CA ALA A 232 -4.76 3.63 10.81
C ALA A 232 -5.59 2.47 10.24
N LEU A 233 -6.93 2.55 10.34
CA LEU A 233 -7.82 1.56 9.75
C LEU A 233 -7.74 1.53 8.22
N LEU A 234 -7.69 2.68 7.55
CA LEU A 234 -7.54 2.75 6.09
C LEU A 234 -6.18 2.18 5.64
N ALA A 235 -5.11 2.50 6.35
CA ALA A 235 -3.75 2.08 5.98
C ALA A 235 -3.45 0.61 6.34
N ALA A 236 -4.00 0.09 7.45
CA ALA A 236 -3.61 -1.19 8.01
C ALA A 236 -4.76 -2.18 8.26
N ASN A 237 -5.94 -2.01 7.65
CA ASN A 237 -6.90 -3.13 7.63
C ASN A 237 -6.32 -4.32 6.84
N PRO A 238 -6.79 -5.56 7.08
CA PRO A 238 -6.24 -6.76 6.45
C PRO A 238 -6.18 -6.73 4.92
N LEU A 239 -7.13 -6.06 4.26
CA LEU A 239 -7.12 -5.93 2.81
C LEU A 239 -5.99 -4.99 2.35
N SER A 240 -5.81 -3.84 3.00
CA SER A 240 -4.73 -2.89 2.69
C SER A 240 -3.35 -3.50 2.94
N VAL A 241 -3.17 -4.17 4.08
CA VAL A 241 -1.89 -4.81 4.41
C VAL A 241 -1.56 -5.91 3.42
N ARG A 242 -2.55 -6.72 3.01
CA ARG A 242 -2.32 -7.72 1.96
C ARG A 242 -2.02 -7.09 0.61
N ALA A 243 -2.80 -6.09 0.21
CA ALA A 243 -2.68 -5.43 -1.08
C ALA A 243 -1.31 -4.78 -1.28
N VAL A 244 -0.72 -4.19 -0.23
CA VAL A 244 0.53 -3.42 -0.38
C VAL A 244 1.74 -4.31 -0.71
N TRP A 245 1.91 -5.46 -0.05
CA TRP A 245 3.02 -6.36 -0.39
C TRP A 245 2.73 -7.11 -1.68
N PHE A 246 1.50 -7.62 -1.86
CA PHE A 246 1.09 -8.26 -3.11
C PHE A 246 1.26 -7.32 -4.32
N GLY A 247 1.18 -6.01 -4.11
CA GLY A 247 1.39 -4.97 -5.12
C GLY A 247 0.13 -4.53 -5.85
N THR A 248 -1.04 -4.88 -5.33
CA THR A 248 -2.31 -4.44 -5.88
C THR A 248 -2.38 -2.91 -5.84
N ALA A 249 -2.43 -2.29 -7.01
CA ALA A 249 -2.34 -0.84 -7.21
C ALA A 249 -3.60 -0.04 -6.77
N ASP A 250 -4.31 -0.46 -5.73
CA ASP A 250 -5.54 0.19 -5.26
C ASP A 250 -5.25 1.40 -4.35
N ALA A 251 -4.21 1.32 -3.52
CA ALA A 251 -3.90 2.36 -2.54
C ALA A 251 -3.68 3.76 -3.14
N PRO A 252 -2.98 3.94 -4.29
CA PRO A 252 -2.87 5.24 -4.93
C PRO A 252 -4.22 5.87 -5.29
N SER A 253 -5.15 5.07 -5.84
CA SER A 253 -6.50 5.54 -6.16
C SER A 253 -7.31 5.87 -4.91
N LEU A 254 -7.25 5.01 -3.89
CA LEU A 254 -7.94 5.23 -2.61
C LEU A 254 -7.43 6.49 -1.91
N LEU A 255 -6.12 6.72 -1.91
CA LEU A 255 -5.53 7.92 -1.34
C LEU A 255 -6.06 9.17 -2.04
N ALA A 256 -5.95 9.21 -3.37
CA ALA A 256 -6.45 10.32 -4.18
C ALA A 256 -7.96 10.57 -3.92
N LEU A 257 -8.74 9.50 -3.76
CA LEU A 257 -10.16 9.60 -3.46
C LEU A 257 -10.43 10.20 -2.07
N VAL A 258 -9.76 9.71 -1.02
CA VAL A 258 -9.91 10.24 0.35
C VAL A 258 -9.46 11.70 0.42
N LEU A 259 -8.38 12.06 -0.29
CA LEU A 259 -7.93 13.44 -0.43
C LEU A 259 -8.99 14.30 -1.12
N ALA A 260 -9.65 13.81 -2.18
CA ALA A 260 -10.72 14.55 -2.86
C ALA A 260 -11.85 14.92 -1.89
N PHE A 261 -12.34 13.96 -1.09
CA PHE A 261 -13.35 14.24 -0.05
C PHE A 261 -12.85 15.24 0.99
N GLY A 262 -11.63 15.07 1.49
CA GLY A 262 -11.02 15.99 2.44
C GLY A 262 -10.90 17.42 1.89
N LEU A 263 -10.53 17.57 0.63
CA LEU A 263 -10.36 18.84 -0.06
C LEU A 263 -11.70 19.54 -0.35
N VAL A 264 -12.74 18.80 -0.72
CA VAL A 264 -14.12 19.34 -0.82
C VAL A 264 -14.57 19.91 0.52
N LEU A 265 -14.34 19.19 1.63
CA LEU A 265 -14.70 19.67 2.96
C LEU A 265 -13.93 20.92 3.41
N ARG A 266 -12.80 21.22 2.75
CA ARG A 266 -11.98 22.42 2.93
C ARG A 266 -12.21 23.48 1.84
N SER A 267 -13.22 23.31 0.99
CA SER A 267 -13.54 24.22 -0.13
C SER A 267 -12.38 24.43 -1.11
N ARG A 268 -11.50 23.43 -1.26
CA ARG A 268 -10.37 23.43 -2.21
C ARG A 268 -10.77 22.73 -3.50
N TRP A 269 -11.72 23.33 -4.23
CA TRP A 269 -12.42 22.71 -5.37
C TRP A 269 -11.51 22.22 -6.49
N ALA A 270 -10.56 23.06 -6.93
CA ALA A 270 -9.63 22.69 -8.00
C ALA A 270 -8.77 21.48 -7.60
N ALA A 271 -8.19 21.51 -6.40
CA ALA A 271 -7.40 20.40 -5.88
C ALA A 271 -8.24 19.13 -5.67
N ALA A 272 -9.49 19.27 -5.23
CA ALA A 272 -10.42 18.15 -5.11
C ALA A 272 -10.74 17.53 -6.48
N GLY A 273 -10.96 18.35 -7.51
CA GLY A 273 -11.16 17.89 -8.88
C GLY A 273 -9.95 17.15 -9.44
N VAL A 274 -8.74 17.67 -9.22
CA VAL A 274 -7.48 16.99 -9.60
C VAL A 274 -7.33 15.66 -8.88
N ALA A 275 -7.57 15.62 -7.56
CA ALA A 275 -7.47 14.39 -6.77
C ALA A 275 -8.50 13.34 -7.21
N LEU A 276 -9.73 13.76 -7.50
CA LEU A 276 -10.77 12.89 -8.05
C LEU A 276 -10.42 12.38 -9.45
N GLY A 277 -9.93 13.25 -10.33
CA GLY A 277 -9.47 12.89 -11.66
C GLY A 277 -8.34 11.85 -11.60
N ALA A 278 -7.37 12.05 -10.69
CA ALA A 278 -6.30 11.08 -10.43
C ALA A 278 -6.85 9.74 -9.93
N ALA A 279 -7.81 9.74 -8.99
CA ALA A 279 -8.44 8.51 -8.51
C ALA A 279 -9.11 7.72 -9.64
N VAL A 280 -9.92 8.40 -10.47
CA VAL A 280 -10.58 7.77 -11.62
C VAL A 280 -9.58 7.27 -12.66
N ALA A 281 -8.54 8.06 -12.96
CA ALA A 281 -7.49 7.67 -13.89
C ALA A 281 -6.70 6.45 -13.41
N LEU A 282 -6.60 6.21 -12.10
CA LEU A 282 -5.93 5.04 -11.54
C LEU A 282 -6.85 3.82 -11.47
N LYS A 283 -8.11 4.00 -11.04
CA LYS A 283 -9.07 2.89 -10.91
C LYS A 283 -10.50 3.32 -11.20
N GLN A 284 -11.18 2.52 -12.02
CA GLN A 284 -12.60 2.69 -12.37
C GLN A 284 -13.56 2.74 -11.17
N PHE A 285 -13.26 2.03 -10.06
CA PHE A 285 -14.15 2.02 -8.90
C PHE A 285 -14.32 3.41 -8.27
N ALA A 286 -13.38 4.34 -8.51
CA ALA A 286 -13.48 5.70 -8.00
C ALA A 286 -14.68 6.47 -8.60
N LEU A 287 -15.21 6.04 -9.75
CA LEU A 287 -16.41 6.62 -10.35
C LEU A 287 -17.64 6.51 -9.43
N VAL A 288 -17.68 5.46 -8.58
CA VAL A 288 -18.77 5.28 -7.59
C VAL A 288 -18.83 6.46 -6.61
N ALA A 289 -17.72 7.16 -6.38
CA ALA A 289 -17.67 8.30 -5.47
C ALA A 289 -18.21 9.60 -6.06
N LEU A 290 -18.33 9.71 -7.39
CA LEU A 290 -18.79 10.92 -8.08
C LEU A 290 -20.13 11.48 -7.54
N PRO A 291 -21.22 10.69 -7.44
CA PRO A 291 -22.49 11.22 -6.93
C PRO A 291 -22.36 11.76 -5.50
N PHE A 292 -21.57 11.11 -4.65
CA PHE A 292 -21.38 11.54 -3.25
C PHE A 292 -20.56 12.83 -3.16
N LEU A 293 -19.50 12.95 -3.96
CA LEU A 293 -18.70 14.17 -4.03
C LEU A 293 -19.50 15.34 -4.63
N ALA A 294 -20.32 15.09 -5.65
CA ALA A 294 -21.20 16.10 -6.21
C ALA A 294 -22.23 16.60 -5.19
N LEU A 295 -22.90 15.69 -4.48
CA LEU A 295 -23.84 16.06 -3.41
C LEU A 295 -23.14 16.82 -2.27
N LEU A 296 -21.94 16.41 -1.90
CA LEU A 296 -21.15 17.08 -0.87
C LEU A 296 -20.72 18.48 -1.31
N ALA A 297 -20.34 18.64 -2.57
CA ALA A 297 -19.99 19.93 -3.17
C ALA A 297 -21.19 20.88 -3.18
N LEU A 298 -22.35 20.41 -3.66
CA LEU A 298 -23.60 21.19 -3.68
C LEU A 298 -24.04 21.66 -2.29
N ARG A 299 -23.84 20.83 -1.26
CA ARG A 299 -24.14 21.22 0.14
C ARG A 299 -23.17 22.27 0.70
N ARG A 300 -22.02 22.47 0.07
CA ARG A 300 -20.96 23.37 0.52
C ARG A 300 -20.91 24.69 -0.26
N GLY A 301 -21.62 24.80 -1.40
CA GLY A 301 -21.73 25.99 -2.23
C GLY A 301 -20.91 25.88 -3.49
#